data_AF-A0A098GIC7-F1
#
_entry.id   AF-A0A098GIC7-F1
#
_cell.length_a   1.000
_cell.length_b   1.000
_cell.length_c   1.000
_cell.angle_alpha   90.00
_cell.angle_beta   90.00
_cell.angle_gamma   90.00
#
_symmetry.space_group_name_H-M   'P 1'
#
loop_
_entity.id
_entity.type
_entity.pdbx_description
1 polymer ?
#
loop_
_entity_poly.entity_id
_entity_poly.type
_entity_poly.pdbx_seq_one_letter_code
_entity_poly.pdbx_strand_id
1 'polypeptide(L)'
;MKTRTEGKPQISSEKLDDLIKEVHQLMQLEKQEIINKYFTKIVESCSNESVIDRDSVRELFKTLYGKLTSEDDKKWVKDTWNNQDYSLEEKLKKLAIFLAKNEEIPSQTFIGHMGKFFGIINNNSKLNLFLKDPQDYIFNNPDLSAHDRQILAIVINDPKFKNLPSVHEDTVNLGLIYTPLTSYMYQLRADTYGSMDALRFPQCINPDMKELVIEKSKKEYYGPKVMGGMGAQENYDRSSIAETASKVKTMKMGACHTFAQLAADHLLTLMDEGKLPKMGIKIVSHNQSLGSHTFLLVGHKSDDLTDLSNCLIVDPWAVAMGYGQTYGIFTEENYPYPGMTTNLECCYDSEAPVVSIKKASSASQSLSQELSSALARGFFSGSRAQSEEKLSKPQRIVIEFLTDLMDYADNSLHNQTKKELAKTLIDSVKSKEIEPGTAIQLATLAMHARAIEKDGERYKWRGTASIPDESFVAIFNKSAAGYWKKYVSKNISGVGDVDKIDSPLINKIVKSLDTNIEHEFSQENTLGKTL
;
A
#
# COMPACT_ATOMS: atom_id res chain seq x y z
N MET A 1 34.21 60.90 11.62
CA MET A 1 33.73 59.88 10.66
C MET A 1 33.02 58.79 11.43
N LYS A 2 31.69 58.72 11.32
CA LYS A 2 30.89 57.61 11.90
C LYS A 2 30.82 56.50 10.86
N THR A 3 31.39 55.35 11.20
CA THR A 3 31.32 54.12 10.42
C THR A 3 29.87 53.65 10.34
N ARG A 4 29.36 53.55 9.12
CA ARG A 4 28.06 52.98 8.79
C ARG A 4 28.24 51.46 8.83
N THR A 5 27.76 50.82 9.90
CA THR A 5 27.59 49.37 9.93
C THR A 5 26.53 49.02 8.89
N GLU A 6 26.96 48.41 7.79
CA GLU A 6 26.09 47.75 6.84
C GLU A 6 25.37 46.61 7.57
N GLY A 7 24.04 46.74 7.70
CA GLY A 7 23.20 45.65 8.16
C GLY A 7 23.32 44.50 7.18
N LYS A 8 23.74 43.34 7.68
CA LYS A 8 23.56 42.07 6.96
C LYS A 8 22.06 41.94 6.66
N PRO A 9 21.65 41.63 5.41
CA PRO A 9 20.28 41.29 5.13
C PRO A 9 19.93 40.04 5.94
N GLN A 10 18.89 40.17 6.76
CA GLN A 10 18.30 39.08 7.50
C GLN A 10 17.59 38.19 6.47
N ILE A 11 18.27 37.13 6.03
CA ILE A 11 17.76 36.15 5.06
C ILE A 11 16.50 35.49 5.68
N SER A 12 15.39 35.53 4.94
CA SER A 12 14.06 35.10 5.36
C SER A 12 14.06 33.64 5.83
N SER A 13 13.54 33.40 7.04
CA SER A 13 13.53 32.09 7.70
C SER A 13 12.22 31.30 7.52
N GLU A 14 11.38 31.62 6.53
CA GLU A 14 10.00 31.08 6.42
C GLU A 14 9.65 30.44 5.06
N LYS A 15 10.64 30.16 4.19
CA LYS A 15 10.41 29.69 2.81
C LYS A 15 9.52 28.43 2.70
N LEU A 16 9.72 27.46 3.58
CA LEU A 16 8.89 26.23 3.65
C LEU A 16 7.45 26.53 4.08
N ASP A 17 7.27 27.43 5.04
CA ASP A 17 5.93 27.82 5.50
C ASP A 17 5.18 28.57 4.40
N ASP A 18 5.87 29.40 3.63
CA ASP A 18 5.31 30.08 2.46
C ASP A 18 4.92 29.09 1.37
N LEU A 19 5.77 28.10 1.08
CA LEU A 19 5.46 27.01 0.15
C LEU A 19 4.20 26.23 0.58
N ILE A 20 4.05 25.92 1.87
CA ILE A 20 2.85 25.27 2.42
C ILE A 20 1.61 26.15 2.22
N LYS A 21 1.71 27.46 2.51
CA LYS A 21 0.60 28.40 2.29
C LYS A 21 0.21 28.48 0.81
N GLU A 22 1.18 28.51 -0.10
CA GLU A 22 0.96 28.58 -1.55
C GLU A 22 0.22 27.35 -2.08
N VAL A 23 0.60 26.14 -1.63
CA VAL A 23 -0.13 24.90 -1.99
C VAL A 23 -1.57 24.94 -1.47
N HIS A 24 -1.79 25.40 -0.25
CA HIS A 24 -3.14 25.58 0.28
C HIS A 24 -3.94 26.62 -0.51
N GLN A 25 -3.31 27.72 -0.92
CA GLN A 25 -3.96 28.75 -1.74
C GLN A 25 -4.35 28.20 -3.12
N LEU A 26 -3.47 27.45 -3.78
CA LEU A 26 -3.76 26.78 -5.05
C LEU A 26 -5.02 25.90 -4.93
N MET A 27 -5.09 25.06 -3.89
CA MET A 27 -6.26 24.22 -3.63
C MET A 27 -7.55 25.03 -3.45
N GLN A 28 -7.50 26.14 -2.70
CA GLN A 28 -8.67 27.00 -2.50
C GLN A 28 -9.10 27.72 -3.77
N LEU A 29 -8.14 28.21 -4.57
CA LEU A 29 -8.39 28.89 -5.84
C LEU A 29 -9.07 27.96 -6.83
N GLU A 30 -8.52 26.77 -7.08
CA GLU A 30 -9.11 25.81 -8.02
C GLU A 30 -10.51 25.35 -7.57
N LYS A 31 -10.71 25.14 -6.26
CA LYS A 31 -12.03 24.81 -5.72
C LYS A 31 -13.01 25.96 -5.94
N GLN A 32 -12.58 27.20 -5.74
CA GLN A 32 -13.41 28.38 -5.99
C GLN A 32 -13.73 28.54 -7.48
N GLU A 33 -12.80 28.22 -8.38
CA GLU A 33 -13.02 28.22 -9.83
C GLU A 33 -14.09 27.20 -10.24
N ILE A 34 -14.07 25.98 -9.68
CA ILE A 34 -15.12 24.98 -9.91
C ILE A 34 -16.47 25.47 -9.40
N ILE A 35 -16.52 26.04 -8.19
CA ILE A 35 -17.75 26.62 -7.63
C ILE A 35 -18.28 27.73 -8.55
N ASN A 36 -17.42 28.64 -9.01
CA ASN A 36 -17.78 29.73 -9.90
C ASN A 36 -18.28 29.20 -11.25
N LYS A 37 -17.65 28.17 -11.82
CA LYS A 37 -18.09 27.50 -13.05
C LYS A 37 -19.50 26.93 -12.92
N TYR A 38 -19.84 26.29 -11.81
CA TYR A 38 -21.22 25.84 -11.56
C TYR A 38 -22.17 27.01 -11.37
N PHE A 39 -21.78 28.00 -10.58
CA PHE A 39 -22.61 29.17 -10.30
C PHE A 39 -22.98 29.90 -11.60
N THR A 40 -22.01 30.17 -12.48
CA THR A 40 -22.24 30.79 -13.79
C THR A 40 -23.22 29.98 -14.63
N LYS A 41 -23.01 28.66 -14.77
CA LYS A 41 -23.93 27.79 -15.52
C LYS A 41 -25.35 27.80 -14.96
N ILE A 42 -25.48 27.78 -13.63
CA ILE A 42 -26.78 27.82 -12.96
C ILE A 42 -27.47 29.15 -13.25
N VAL A 43 -26.76 30.27 -13.09
CA VAL A 43 -27.29 31.62 -13.36
C VAL A 43 -27.72 31.74 -14.82
N GLU A 44 -26.90 31.31 -15.78
CA GLU A 44 -27.24 31.29 -17.20
C GLU A 44 -28.51 30.49 -17.50
N SER A 45 -28.68 29.33 -16.85
CA SER A 45 -29.87 28.48 -17.04
C SER A 45 -31.13 29.00 -16.34
N CYS A 46 -30.97 29.88 -15.34
CA CYS A 46 -32.06 30.35 -14.48
C CYS A 46 -32.33 31.86 -14.63
N SER A 47 -31.76 32.53 -15.63
CA SER A 47 -31.94 33.96 -15.84
C SER A 47 -32.67 34.25 -17.14
N ASN A 48 -33.62 35.19 -17.09
CA ASN A 48 -34.21 35.82 -18.27
C ASN A 48 -33.78 37.28 -18.29
N GLU A 49 -33.21 37.75 -19.40
CA GLU A 49 -32.82 39.16 -19.61
C GLU A 49 -32.04 39.77 -18.42
N SER A 50 -31.05 39.03 -17.91
CA SER A 50 -30.16 39.46 -16.81
C SER A 50 -30.76 39.46 -15.39
N VAL A 51 -32.00 38.98 -15.21
CA VAL A 51 -32.62 38.82 -13.88
C VAL A 51 -32.81 37.33 -13.57
N ILE A 52 -32.41 36.91 -12.36
CA ILE A 52 -32.61 35.54 -11.88
C ILE A 52 -34.12 35.28 -11.74
N ASP A 53 -34.63 34.32 -12.50
CA ASP A 53 -36.03 33.93 -12.50
C ASP A 53 -36.33 32.90 -11.40
N ARG A 54 -37.21 33.27 -10.47
CA ARG A 54 -37.53 32.45 -9.30
C ARG A 54 -38.11 31.08 -9.69
N ASP A 55 -38.92 31.02 -10.75
CA ASP A 55 -39.59 29.78 -11.14
C ASP A 55 -38.60 28.82 -11.80
N SER A 56 -37.69 29.32 -12.65
CA SER A 56 -36.58 28.55 -13.21
C SER A 56 -35.68 27.98 -12.11
N VAL A 57 -35.32 28.79 -11.10
CA VAL A 57 -34.55 28.30 -9.95
C VAL A 57 -35.32 27.21 -9.19
N ARG A 58 -36.62 27.40 -8.97
CA ARG A 58 -37.46 26.41 -8.28
C ARG A 58 -37.48 25.07 -9.02
N GLU A 59 -37.63 25.10 -10.34
CA GLU A 59 -37.62 23.88 -11.16
C GLU A 59 -36.25 23.20 -11.18
N LEU A 60 -35.15 23.95 -11.15
CA LEU A 60 -33.80 23.39 -10.98
C LEU A 60 -33.68 22.63 -9.65
N PHE A 61 -34.11 23.23 -8.54
CA PHE A 61 -34.07 22.58 -7.22
C PHE A 61 -34.95 21.31 -7.17
N LYS A 62 -36.15 21.35 -7.75
CA LYS A 62 -37.02 20.16 -7.87
C LYS A 62 -36.36 19.05 -8.70
N THR A 63 -35.78 19.42 -9.83
CA THR A 63 -35.11 18.47 -10.73
C THR A 63 -33.93 17.80 -10.04
N LEU A 64 -33.10 18.58 -9.33
CA LEU A 64 -31.99 18.04 -8.56
C LEU A 64 -32.48 17.11 -7.45
N TYR A 65 -33.47 17.54 -6.67
CA TYR A 65 -34.07 16.71 -5.61
C TYR A 65 -34.56 15.35 -6.14
N GLY A 66 -35.18 15.34 -7.33
CA GLY A 66 -35.65 14.12 -7.98
C GLY A 66 -34.54 13.20 -8.50
N LYS A 67 -33.34 13.72 -8.77
CA LYS A 67 -32.18 12.95 -9.26
C LYS A 67 -31.29 12.40 -8.15
N LEU A 68 -31.35 12.98 -6.95
CA LEU A 68 -30.52 12.56 -5.83
C LEU A 68 -31.01 11.22 -5.26
N THR A 69 -30.07 10.35 -4.88
CA THR A 69 -30.34 9.04 -4.25
C THR A 69 -30.19 9.10 -2.72
N SER A 70 -29.30 9.96 -2.21
CA SER A 70 -29.06 10.18 -0.78
C SER A 70 -30.17 11.00 -0.13
N GLU A 71 -30.75 10.51 0.97
CA GLU A 71 -31.77 11.23 1.73
C GLU A 71 -31.22 12.48 2.43
N ASP A 72 -29.95 12.45 2.85
CA ASP A 72 -29.29 13.62 3.45
C ASP A 72 -29.11 14.75 2.44
N ASP A 73 -28.73 14.40 1.20
CA ASP A 73 -28.57 15.38 0.12
C ASP A 73 -29.93 15.95 -0.31
N LYS A 74 -30.95 15.10 -0.42
CA LYS A 74 -32.34 15.53 -0.68
C LYS A 74 -32.83 16.51 0.39
N LYS A 75 -32.60 16.18 1.66
CA LYS A 75 -32.94 17.06 2.79
C LYS A 75 -32.21 18.40 2.67
N TRP A 76 -30.91 18.38 2.39
CA TRP A 76 -30.11 19.59 2.23
C TRP A 76 -30.64 20.49 1.10
N VAL A 77 -31.00 19.93 -0.07
CA VAL A 77 -31.57 20.68 -1.20
C VAL A 77 -32.92 21.31 -0.82
N LYS A 78 -33.78 20.53 -0.15
CA LYS A 78 -35.10 20.99 0.31
C LYS A 78 -34.98 22.10 1.36
N ASP A 79 -34.09 21.94 2.34
CA ASP A 79 -33.87 22.92 3.41
C ASP A 79 -33.28 24.21 2.84
N THR A 80 -32.34 24.12 1.90
CA THR A 80 -31.75 25.29 1.23
C THR A 80 -32.80 26.08 0.44
N TRP A 81 -33.71 25.41 -0.25
CA TRP A 81 -34.80 26.08 -0.97
C TRP A 81 -35.81 26.76 -0.03
N ASN A 82 -36.21 26.06 1.04
CA ASN A 82 -37.23 26.52 1.97
C ASN A 82 -36.74 27.58 2.96
N ASN A 83 -35.42 27.74 3.11
CA ASN A 83 -34.85 28.77 3.95
C ASN A 83 -35.23 30.17 3.42
N GLN A 84 -35.91 30.96 4.25
CA GLN A 84 -36.38 32.30 3.89
C GLN A 84 -35.31 33.38 4.10
N ASP A 85 -34.26 33.08 4.88
CA ASP A 85 -33.15 34.01 5.14
C ASP A 85 -32.21 34.12 3.94
N TYR A 86 -32.29 33.18 2.99
CA TYR A 86 -31.45 33.20 1.80
C TYR A 86 -32.15 33.89 0.62
N SER A 87 -31.45 34.87 0.04
CA SER A 87 -31.76 35.41 -1.28
C SER A 87 -31.67 34.32 -2.36
N LEU A 88 -32.26 34.58 -3.54
CA LEU A 88 -32.15 33.65 -4.67
C LEU A 88 -30.68 33.41 -5.04
N GLU A 89 -29.87 34.45 -5.10
CA GLU A 89 -28.45 34.35 -5.42
C GLU A 89 -27.70 33.48 -4.39
N GLU A 90 -27.96 33.65 -3.09
CA GLU A 90 -27.35 32.81 -2.05
C GLU A 90 -27.77 31.33 -2.17
N LYS A 91 -29.03 31.06 -2.55
CA LYS A 91 -29.49 29.70 -2.84
C LYS A 91 -28.72 29.10 -4.01
N LEU A 92 -28.49 29.86 -5.08
CA LEU A 92 -27.70 29.41 -6.23
C LEU A 92 -26.23 29.19 -5.87
N LYS A 93 -25.61 30.07 -5.06
CA LYS A 93 -24.24 29.88 -4.57
C LYS A 93 -24.11 28.61 -3.74
N LYS A 94 -25.05 28.37 -2.83
CA LYS A 94 -25.09 27.13 -2.04
C LYS A 94 -25.25 25.92 -2.94
N LEU A 95 -26.14 25.98 -3.94
CA LEU A 95 -26.31 24.91 -4.91
C LEU A 95 -25.04 24.62 -5.70
N ALA A 96 -24.33 25.67 -6.14
CA ALA A 96 -23.04 25.54 -6.83
C ALA A 96 -21.98 24.86 -5.94
N ILE A 97 -21.89 25.24 -4.66
CA ILE A 97 -21.01 24.58 -3.69
C ILE A 97 -21.37 23.10 -3.51
N PHE A 98 -22.67 22.79 -3.44
CA PHE A 98 -23.15 21.42 -3.32
C PHE A 98 -22.77 20.57 -4.54
N LEU A 99 -22.98 21.08 -5.76
CA LEU A 99 -22.61 20.39 -6.99
C LEU A 99 -21.08 20.23 -7.14
N ALA A 100 -20.31 21.25 -6.72
CA ALA A 100 -18.86 21.22 -6.74
C ALA A 100 -18.23 20.26 -5.72
N LYS A 101 -18.99 19.79 -4.70
CA LYS A 101 -18.46 19.01 -3.57
C LYS A 101 -17.74 17.73 -3.99
N ASN A 102 -18.20 17.10 -5.08
CA ASN A 102 -17.69 15.81 -5.56
C ASN A 102 -16.88 15.93 -6.86
N GLU A 103 -16.62 17.15 -7.37
CA GLU A 103 -15.74 17.34 -8.52
C GLU A 103 -14.29 17.40 -8.02
N GLU A 104 -13.42 16.57 -8.59
CA GLU A 104 -12.00 16.60 -8.30
C GLU A 104 -11.37 17.90 -8.82
N ILE A 105 -10.49 18.49 -8.01
CA ILE A 105 -9.71 19.65 -8.45
C ILE A 105 -8.60 19.23 -9.41
N PRO A 106 -8.26 20.03 -10.43
CA PRO A 106 -7.22 19.70 -11.40
C PRO A 106 -5.87 19.36 -10.78
N SER A 107 -5.51 19.96 -9.64
CA SER A 107 -4.25 19.73 -8.94
C SER A 107 -4.30 18.63 -7.88
N GLN A 108 -5.34 17.81 -7.80
CA GLN A 108 -5.52 16.85 -6.70
C GLN A 108 -4.32 15.92 -6.51
N THR A 109 -3.79 15.32 -7.59
CA THR A 109 -2.59 14.46 -7.53
C THR A 109 -1.36 15.22 -7.07
N PHE A 110 -1.12 16.41 -7.62
CA PHE A 110 0.01 17.27 -7.23
C PHE A 110 -0.06 17.63 -5.73
N ILE A 111 -1.23 18.00 -5.23
CA ILE A 111 -1.45 18.33 -3.81
C ILE A 111 -1.20 17.11 -2.91
N GLY A 112 -1.65 15.92 -3.33
CA GLY A 112 -1.36 14.66 -2.63
C GLY A 112 0.15 14.41 -2.49
N HIS A 113 0.90 14.60 -3.58
CA HIS A 113 2.36 14.48 -3.56
C HIS A 113 3.05 15.58 -2.75
N MET A 114 2.54 16.83 -2.76
CA MET A 114 3.05 17.90 -1.90
C MET A 114 2.91 17.57 -0.42
N GLY A 115 1.81 16.92 -0.01
CA GLY A 115 1.65 16.43 1.36
C GLY A 115 2.77 15.47 1.77
N LYS A 116 3.10 14.50 0.91
CA LYS A 116 4.22 13.57 1.13
C LYS A 116 5.57 14.28 1.08
N PHE A 117 5.76 15.23 0.17
CA PHE A 117 6.96 16.05 0.04
C PHE A 117 7.28 16.80 1.34
N PHE A 118 6.29 17.41 2.00
CA PHE A 118 6.50 18.10 3.28
C PHE A 118 6.88 17.15 4.42
N GLY A 119 6.48 15.88 4.35
CA GLY A 119 6.97 14.84 5.27
C GLY A 119 8.48 14.58 5.13
N ILE A 120 9.00 14.66 3.90
CA ILE A 120 10.42 14.43 3.58
C ILE A 120 11.25 15.70 3.82
N ILE A 121 10.79 16.82 3.26
CA ILE A 121 11.36 18.16 3.34
C ILE A 121 10.61 18.95 4.42
N ASN A 122 11.00 18.67 5.66
CA ASN A 122 10.30 19.16 6.85
C ASN A 122 10.93 20.42 7.49
N ASN A 123 11.94 21.02 6.86
CA ASN A 123 12.54 22.28 7.31
C ASN A 123 13.22 23.03 6.16
N ASN A 124 13.49 24.33 6.37
CA ASN A 124 14.13 25.20 5.40
C ASN A 124 15.54 24.75 4.99
N SER A 125 16.30 24.12 5.89
CA SER A 125 17.64 23.62 5.54
C SER A 125 17.57 22.52 4.50
N LYS A 126 16.68 21.54 4.68
CA LYS A 126 16.42 20.48 3.70
C LYS A 126 15.89 21.04 2.39
N LEU A 127 14.95 22.00 2.46
CA LEU A 127 14.38 22.63 1.27
C LEU A 127 15.47 23.33 0.45
N ASN A 128 16.32 24.12 1.11
CA ASN A 128 17.40 24.84 0.43
C ASN A 128 18.45 23.90 -0.15
N LEU A 129 18.80 22.81 0.55
CA LEU A 129 19.70 21.77 0.02
C LEU A 129 19.10 21.09 -1.21
N PHE A 130 17.82 20.74 -1.14
CA PHE A 130 17.09 20.12 -2.23
C PHE A 130 17.01 21.04 -3.45
N LEU A 131 16.59 22.30 -3.28
CA LEU A 131 16.44 23.25 -4.40
C LEU A 131 17.77 23.63 -5.05
N LYS A 132 18.87 23.64 -4.29
CA LYS A 132 20.20 23.98 -4.80
C LYS A 132 20.70 22.96 -5.82
N ASP A 133 20.52 21.67 -5.55
CA ASP A 133 20.86 20.59 -6.48
C ASP A 133 19.91 19.39 -6.26
N PRO A 134 18.72 19.40 -6.89
CA PRO A 134 17.73 18.35 -6.69
C PRO A 134 18.22 16.98 -7.17
N GLN A 135 19.04 16.95 -8.22
CA GLN A 135 19.53 15.71 -8.80
C GLN A 135 20.52 15.02 -7.85
N ASP A 136 21.47 15.78 -7.29
CA ASP A 136 22.42 15.29 -6.29
C ASP A 136 21.69 14.88 -5.01
N TYR A 137 20.76 15.70 -4.51
CA TYR A 137 19.99 15.41 -3.30
C TYR A 137 19.21 14.09 -3.43
N ILE A 138 18.56 13.86 -4.58
CA ILE A 138 17.81 12.62 -4.85
C ILE A 138 18.73 11.41 -5.03
N PHE A 139 19.95 11.55 -5.54
CA PHE A 139 20.86 10.42 -5.77
C PHE A 139 21.65 10.05 -4.52
N ASN A 140 22.17 11.05 -3.80
CA ASN A 140 23.24 10.84 -2.83
C ASN A 140 22.82 10.95 -1.37
N ASN A 141 21.58 11.38 -1.08
CA ASN A 141 21.10 11.45 0.30
C ASN A 141 20.79 10.03 0.84
N PRO A 142 21.51 9.52 1.86
CA PRO A 142 21.35 8.15 2.35
C PRO A 142 20.04 7.91 3.12
N ASP A 143 19.42 8.96 3.65
CA ASP A 143 18.23 8.84 4.51
C ASP A 143 16.93 8.67 3.72
N LEU A 144 16.99 8.80 2.38
CA LEU A 144 15.81 8.70 1.52
C LEU A 144 15.57 7.27 1.05
N SER A 145 14.35 6.77 1.30
CA SER A 145 13.86 5.54 0.68
C SER A 145 13.66 5.73 -0.83
N ALA A 146 13.50 4.63 -1.57
CA ALA A 146 13.17 4.69 -3.00
C ALA A 146 11.86 5.45 -3.25
N HIS A 147 10.85 5.23 -2.38
CA HIS A 147 9.59 5.94 -2.43
C HIS A 147 9.78 7.45 -2.21
N ASP A 148 10.56 7.86 -1.21
CA ASP A 148 10.83 9.28 -0.95
C ASP A 148 11.51 9.96 -2.14
N ARG A 149 12.52 9.31 -2.72
CA ARG A 149 13.21 9.81 -3.92
C ARG A 149 12.23 10.02 -5.07
N GLN A 150 11.29 9.10 -5.25
CA GLN A 150 10.28 9.21 -6.30
C GLN A 150 9.30 10.35 -6.05
N ILE A 151 8.85 10.55 -4.80
CA ILE A 151 8.01 11.70 -4.45
C ILE A 151 8.73 13.02 -4.77
N LEU A 152 9.99 13.15 -4.36
CA LEU A 152 10.78 14.35 -4.66
C LEU A 152 10.93 14.57 -6.16
N ALA A 153 11.19 13.51 -6.93
CA ALA A 153 11.32 13.58 -8.38
C ALA A 153 9.98 13.94 -9.07
N ILE A 154 8.86 13.40 -8.61
CA ILE A 154 7.54 13.75 -9.16
C ILE A 154 7.25 15.24 -8.92
N VAL A 155 7.42 15.71 -7.68
CA VAL A 155 7.12 17.09 -7.30
C VAL A 155 7.99 18.09 -8.06
N ILE A 156 9.31 17.92 -8.10
CA ILE A 156 10.20 18.89 -8.76
C ILE A 156 10.01 18.96 -10.28
N ASN A 157 9.51 17.88 -10.88
CA ASN A 157 9.22 17.81 -12.29
C ASN A 157 7.81 18.31 -12.64
N ASP A 158 6.90 18.43 -11.67
CA ASP A 158 5.56 18.98 -11.90
C ASP A 158 5.68 20.48 -12.25
N PRO A 159 5.13 20.93 -13.39
CA PRO A 159 5.15 22.34 -13.77
C PRO A 159 4.54 23.26 -12.71
N LYS A 160 3.56 22.78 -11.92
CA LYS A 160 2.94 23.58 -10.86
C LYS A 160 3.94 23.92 -9.77
N PHE A 161 4.79 22.99 -9.37
CA PHE A 161 5.83 23.25 -8.36
C PHE A 161 6.76 24.38 -8.80
N LYS A 162 7.22 24.34 -10.06
CA LYS A 162 8.11 25.36 -10.63
C LYS A 162 7.46 26.74 -10.75
N ASN A 163 6.13 26.82 -10.71
CA ASN A 163 5.38 28.07 -10.81
C ASN A 163 4.99 28.63 -9.43
N LEU A 164 5.33 27.94 -8.33
CA LEU A 164 5.05 28.44 -6.98
C LEU A 164 6.01 29.59 -6.62
N PRO A 165 5.52 30.75 -6.17
CA PRO A 165 6.34 31.94 -5.94
C PRO A 165 7.55 31.71 -5.04
N SER A 166 7.41 30.91 -3.98
CA SER A 166 8.48 30.61 -3.03
C SER A 166 9.66 29.84 -3.62
N VAL A 167 9.50 29.16 -4.76
CA VAL A 167 10.55 28.29 -5.36
C VAL A 167 10.79 28.54 -6.85
N HIS A 168 10.01 29.43 -7.47
CA HIS A 168 10.05 29.67 -8.91
C HIS A 168 11.46 30.05 -9.39
N GLU A 169 12.09 31.04 -8.75
CA GLU A 169 13.41 31.54 -9.15
C GLU A 169 14.52 30.48 -9.03
N ASP A 170 14.40 29.54 -8.08
CA ASP A 170 15.41 28.49 -7.86
C ASP A 170 15.27 27.31 -8.83
N THR A 171 14.16 27.21 -9.56
CA THR A 171 13.81 26.01 -10.36
C THR A 171 13.77 26.22 -11.87
N VAL A 172 13.98 27.45 -12.35
CA VAL A 172 13.73 27.89 -13.75
C VAL A 172 14.46 27.08 -14.82
N ASN A 173 15.58 26.41 -14.52
CA ASN A 173 16.40 25.70 -15.52
C ASN A 173 16.77 24.26 -15.16
N LEU A 174 15.97 23.61 -14.31
CA LEU A 174 16.17 22.20 -14.01
C LEU A 174 15.57 21.38 -15.17
N GLY A 175 16.43 20.65 -15.90
CA GLY A 175 16.01 19.59 -16.81
C GLY A 175 15.20 18.51 -16.08
N LEU A 176 14.84 17.43 -16.78
CA LEU A 176 14.10 16.33 -16.12
C LEU A 176 14.97 15.72 -15.02
N ILE A 177 14.47 15.71 -13.79
CA ILE A 177 15.14 15.12 -12.63
C ILE A 177 14.71 13.65 -12.51
N TYR A 178 15.68 12.74 -12.39
CA TYR A 178 15.37 11.32 -12.29
C TYR A 178 15.74 10.79 -10.90
N THR A 179 15.12 9.69 -10.49
CA THR A 179 15.66 8.84 -9.42
C THR A 179 16.63 7.81 -10.01
N PRO A 180 17.48 7.15 -9.19
CA PRO A 180 18.27 6.02 -9.65
C PRO A 180 17.39 4.95 -10.31
N LEU A 181 16.26 4.60 -9.69
CA LEU A 181 15.32 3.61 -10.22
C LEU A 181 14.73 4.04 -11.58
N THR A 182 14.25 5.28 -11.68
CA THR A 182 13.73 5.85 -12.92
C THR A 182 14.77 5.86 -14.03
N SER A 183 16.02 6.22 -13.73
CA SER A 183 17.11 6.27 -14.71
C SER A 183 17.42 4.90 -15.32
N TYR A 184 17.36 3.83 -14.52
CA TYR A 184 17.57 2.47 -15.00
C TYR A 184 16.36 1.91 -15.72
N MET A 185 15.14 2.24 -15.29
CA MET A 185 13.93 1.87 -16.01
C MET A 185 13.85 2.56 -17.38
N TYR A 186 14.30 3.80 -17.50
CA TYR A 186 14.40 4.48 -18.79
C TYR A 186 15.28 3.70 -19.79
N GLN A 187 16.36 3.04 -19.32
CA GLN A 187 17.24 2.24 -20.17
C GLN A 187 16.55 1.00 -20.78
N LEU A 188 15.46 0.50 -20.17
CA LEU A 188 14.66 -0.57 -20.79
C LEU A 188 14.03 -0.12 -22.10
N ARG A 189 13.80 1.19 -22.26
CA ARG A 189 13.14 1.77 -23.43
C ARG A 189 11.80 1.11 -23.73
N ALA A 190 11.01 0.83 -22.69
CA ALA A 190 9.68 0.21 -22.81
C ALA A 190 8.74 1.03 -23.72
N ASP A 191 8.98 2.33 -23.87
CA ASP A 191 8.33 3.23 -24.83
C ASP A 191 8.46 2.75 -26.29
N THR A 192 9.48 1.95 -26.61
CA THR A 192 9.74 1.42 -27.95
C THR A 192 9.09 0.06 -28.20
N TYR A 193 8.49 -0.56 -27.18
CA TYR A 193 7.95 -1.91 -27.25
C TYR A 193 6.49 -1.89 -27.71
N GLY A 194 6.06 -2.98 -28.36
CA GLY A 194 4.64 -3.22 -28.64
C GLY A 194 3.97 -4.00 -27.51
N SER A 195 2.69 -3.73 -27.27
CA SER A 195 1.87 -4.50 -26.32
C SER A 195 0.90 -5.41 -27.06
N MET A 196 1.00 -6.73 -26.83
CA MET A 196 0.20 -7.79 -27.49
C MET A 196 -1.27 -7.73 -27.10
N ASP A 197 -1.56 -7.27 -25.89
CA ASP A 197 -2.88 -7.23 -25.28
C ASP A 197 -3.49 -5.82 -25.32
N ALA A 198 -2.82 -4.83 -25.91
CA ALA A 198 -3.32 -3.47 -26.04
C ALA A 198 -4.73 -3.41 -26.68
N LEU A 199 -4.97 -4.20 -27.73
CA LEU A 199 -6.28 -4.24 -28.40
C LEU A 199 -7.37 -4.95 -27.58
N ARG A 200 -6.99 -5.75 -26.57
CA ARG A 200 -7.92 -6.35 -25.62
C ARG A 200 -8.28 -5.41 -24.47
N PHE A 201 -7.41 -4.45 -24.17
CA PHE A 201 -7.57 -3.46 -23.09
C PHE A 201 -7.52 -2.02 -23.62
N PRO A 202 -8.41 -1.62 -24.56
CA PRO A 202 -8.40 -0.28 -25.14
C PRO A 202 -8.64 0.83 -24.10
N GLN A 203 -9.33 0.53 -23.00
CA GLN A 203 -9.55 1.43 -21.87
C GLN A 203 -8.27 1.75 -21.08
N CYS A 204 -7.23 0.93 -21.22
CA CYS A 204 -5.95 1.12 -20.54
C CYS A 204 -4.91 1.86 -21.39
N ILE A 205 -5.24 2.24 -22.63
CA ILE A 205 -4.35 3.00 -23.51
C ILE A 205 -4.41 4.48 -23.14
N ASN A 206 -3.26 5.15 -23.04
CA ASN A 206 -3.22 6.60 -22.88
C ASN A 206 -3.97 7.27 -24.05
N PRO A 207 -5.03 8.06 -23.79
CA PRO A 207 -5.83 8.70 -24.84
C PRO A 207 -5.00 9.54 -25.82
N ASP A 208 -3.97 10.22 -25.34
CA ASP A 208 -3.14 11.13 -26.15
C ASP A 208 -2.15 10.38 -27.05
N MET A 209 -1.93 9.09 -26.80
CA MET A 209 -0.97 8.24 -27.51
C MET A 209 -1.64 7.06 -28.22
N LYS A 210 -2.97 7.09 -28.34
CA LYS A 210 -3.77 5.93 -28.70
C LYS A 210 -3.41 5.33 -30.06
N GLU A 211 -3.30 6.16 -31.09
CA GLU A 211 -2.95 5.73 -32.45
C GLU A 211 -1.57 5.07 -32.47
N LEU A 212 -0.59 5.67 -31.79
CA LEU A 212 0.77 5.14 -31.72
C LEU A 212 0.84 3.79 -31.02
N VAL A 213 0.11 3.63 -29.91
CA VAL A 213 0.05 2.36 -29.16
C VAL A 213 -0.62 1.28 -30.01
N ILE A 214 -1.72 1.61 -30.70
CA ILE A 214 -2.41 0.68 -31.59
C ILE A 214 -1.52 0.28 -32.77
N GLU A 215 -0.80 1.22 -33.37
CA GLU A 215 0.14 0.94 -34.46
C GLU A 215 1.23 -0.03 -34.00
N LYS A 216 1.87 0.24 -32.85
CA LYS A 216 2.87 -0.65 -32.26
C LYS A 216 2.32 -2.03 -31.94
N SER A 217 1.07 -2.14 -31.47
CA SER A 217 0.46 -3.46 -31.18
C SER A 217 0.23 -4.33 -32.43
N LYS A 218 0.10 -3.72 -33.61
CA LYS A 218 -0.17 -4.40 -34.89
C LYS A 218 1.07 -4.62 -35.74
N LYS A 219 2.17 -3.95 -35.42
CA LYS A 219 3.43 -4.08 -36.16
C LYS A 219 3.92 -5.54 -36.12
N GLU A 220 4.56 -5.97 -37.19
CA GLU A 220 5.25 -7.27 -37.20
C GLU A 220 6.57 -7.17 -36.44
N TYR A 221 6.79 -8.09 -35.50
CA TYR A 221 8.03 -8.19 -34.74
C TYR A 221 8.64 -9.58 -34.95
N TYR A 222 9.97 -9.60 -35.06
CA TYR A 222 10.75 -10.82 -35.30
C TYR A 222 11.48 -11.21 -34.01
N GLY A 223 11.30 -12.44 -33.55
CA GLY A 223 11.90 -12.92 -32.30
C GLY A 223 11.29 -14.22 -31.80
N PRO A 224 11.82 -14.79 -30.69
CA PRO A 224 11.21 -15.95 -30.05
C PRO A 224 9.78 -15.60 -29.61
N LYS A 225 8.83 -16.53 -29.84
CA LYS A 225 7.45 -16.31 -29.43
C LYS A 225 7.37 -16.10 -27.92
N VAL A 226 6.89 -14.93 -27.52
CA VAL A 226 6.49 -14.64 -26.14
C VAL A 226 5.08 -15.20 -25.94
N MET A 227 4.87 -16.02 -24.91
CA MET A 227 3.54 -16.51 -24.55
C MET A 227 2.75 -15.35 -23.96
N GLY A 228 1.82 -14.78 -24.72
CA GLY A 228 1.02 -13.61 -24.31
C GLY A 228 -0.43 -13.91 -23.93
N GLY A 229 -0.81 -15.19 -23.82
CA GLY A 229 -2.22 -15.61 -23.70
C GLY A 229 -2.57 -16.43 -22.46
N MET A 230 -1.59 -16.96 -21.73
CA MET A 230 -1.81 -17.57 -20.42
C MET A 230 -1.51 -16.49 -19.40
N GLY A 231 -2.45 -16.18 -18.52
CA GLY A 231 -2.38 -15.04 -17.60
C GLY A 231 -1.21 -15.11 -16.61
N ALA A 232 -1.28 -14.32 -15.54
CA ALA A 232 -0.29 -14.40 -14.47
C ALA A 232 -0.14 -15.84 -13.95
N GLN A 233 1.09 -16.24 -13.63
CA GLN A 233 1.34 -17.52 -12.98
C GLN A 233 1.13 -17.34 -11.47
N GLU A 234 0.63 -18.39 -10.80
CA GLU A 234 0.47 -18.39 -9.34
C GLU A 234 1.79 -18.15 -8.62
N ASN A 235 2.89 -18.67 -9.16
CA ASN A 235 4.24 -18.44 -8.66
C ASN A 235 5.25 -18.36 -9.81
N TYR A 236 6.18 -17.40 -9.73
CA TYR A 236 7.34 -17.28 -10.60
C TYR A 236 8.62 -17.67 -9.85
N ASP A 237 9.62 -18.17 -10.58
CA ASP A 237 10.98 -18.32 -10.06
C ASP A 237 11.97 -17.43 -10.83
N ARG A 238 13.18 -17.26 -10.29
CA ARG A 238 14.18 -16.37 -10.88
C ARG A 238 14.59 -16.79 -12.30
N SER A 239 14.61 -18.09 -12.59
CA SER A 239 14.97 -18.62 -13.92
C SER A 239 13.86 -18.38 -14.93
N SER A 240 12.59 -18.58 -14.56
CA SER A 240 11.44 -18.32 -15.42
C SER A 240 11.30 -16.83 -15.75
N ILE A 241 11.56 -15.96 -14.75
CA ILE A 241 11.59 -14.50 -14.91
C ILE A 241 12.66 -14.10 -15.94
N ALA A 242 13.89 -14.58 -15.79
CA ALA A 242 15.01 -14.26 -16.68
C ALA A 242 14.78 -14.78 -18.12
N GLU A 243 14.24 -16.00 -18.26
CA GLU A 243 13.93 -16.56 -19.58
C GLU A 243 12.88 -15.72 -20.31
N THR A 244 11.78 -15.35 -19.64
CA THR A 244 10.73 -14.50 -20.22
C THR A 244 11.25 -13.12 -20.56
N ALA A 245 12.01 -12.49 -19.65
CA ALA A 245 12.60 -11.17 -19.87
C ALA A 245 13.49 -11.13 -21.12
N SER A 246 14.33 -12.16 -21.31
CA SER A 246 15.18 -12.31 -22.50
C SER A 246 14.38 -12.40 -23.81
N LYS A 247 13.27 -13.15 -23.80
CA LYS A 247 12.37 -13.26 -24.96
C LYS A 247 11.69 -11.93 -25.28
N VAL A 248 11.13 -11.25 -24.28
CA VAL A 248 10.48 -9.93 -24.45
C VAL A 248 11.48 -8.89 -24.95
N LYS A 249 12.71 -8.88 -24.42
CA LYS A 249 13.76 -7.95 -24.83
C LYS A 249 14.17 -8.14 -26.29
N THR A 250 14.24 -9.39 -26.75
CA THR A 250 14.55 -9.74 -28.14
C THR A 250 13.38 -9.42 -29.07
N MET A 251 12.16 -9.83 -28.70
CA MET A 251 10.96 -9.64 -29.51
C MET A 251 10.51 -8.18 -29.55
N LYS A 252 10.93 -7.34 -28.59
CA LYS A 252 10.44 -5.95 -28.41
C LYS A 252 8.91 -5.86 -28.30
N MET A 253 8.31 -6.92 -27.79
CA MET A 253 6.87 -7.07 -27.63
C MET A 253 6.57 -7.96 -26.43
N GLY A 254 5.51 -7.64 -25.68
CA GLY A 254 5.03 -8.45 -24.56
C GLY A 254 3.56 -8.18 -24.23
N ALA A 255 3.07 -8.84 -23.19
CA ALA A 255 1.79 -8.60 -22.51
C ALA A 255 2.06 -8.18 -21.05
N CYS A 256 1.02 -7.74 -20.33
CA CYS A 256 1.12 -7.22 -18.95
C CYS A 256 2.09 -8.02 -18.04
N HIS A 257 1.85 -9.32 -17.86
CA HIS A 257 2.64 -10.23 -17.04
C HIS A 257 4.08 -10.45 -17.50
N THR A 258 4.34 -10.37 -18.81
CA THR A 258 5.71 -10.52 -19.35
C THR A 258 6.53 -9.23 -19.22
N PHE A 259 5.87 -8.06 -19.25
CA PHE A 259 6.53 -6.79 -18.96
C PHE A 259 6.91 -6.66 -17.49
N ALA A 260 6.07 -7.16 -16.57
CA ALA A 260 6.44 -7.26 -15.17
C ALA A 260 7.70 -8.11 -14.97
N GLN A 261 7.77 -9.29 -15.60
CA GLN A 261 8.97 -10.13 -15.58
C GLN A 261 10.20 -9.45 -16.20
N LEU A 262 10.03 -8.71 -17.30
CA LEU A 262 11.11 -7.90 -17.90
C LEU A 262 11.67 -6.88 -16.91
N ALA A 263 10.82 -6.14 -16.20
CA ALA A 263 11.27 -5.18 -15.19
C ALA A 263 11.91 -5.89 -13.99
N ALA A 264 11.32 -6.99 -13.51
CA ALA A 264 11.86 -7.72 -12.38
C ALA A 264 13.27 -8.20 -12.68
N ASP A 265 13.47 -8.82 -13.86
CA ASP A 265 14.80 -9.27 -14.27
C ASP A 265 15.82 -8.14 -14.36
N HIS A 266 15.43 -7.03 -14.98
CA HIS A 266 16.30 -5.87 -15.16
C HIS A 266 16.72 -5.26 -13.81
N LEU A 267 15.76 -5.02 -12.91
CA LEU A 267 16.04 -4.43 -11.61
C LEU A 267 16.84 -5.37 -10.71
N LEU A 268 16.46 -6.65 -10.63
CA LEU A 268 17.19 -7.64 -9.84
C LEU A 268 18.63 -7.79 -10.33
N THR A 269 18.86 -7.82 -11.64
CA THR A 269 20.21 -7.89 -12.22
C THR A 269 21.05 -6.66 -11.87
N LEU A 270 20.47 -5.46 -11.93
CA LEU A 270 21.17 -4.23 -11.51
C LEU A 270 21.51 -4.23 -10.02
N MET A 271 20.66 -4.83 -9.17
CA MET A 271 20.94 -5.01 -7.74
C MET A 271 22.04 -6.06 -7.51
N ASP A 272 22.05 -7.14 -8.29
CA ASP A 272 23.07 -8.19 -8.23
C ASP A 272 24.44 -7.66 -8.69
N GLU A 273 24.46 -6.75 -9.66
CA GLU A 273 25.66 -6.05 -10.15
C GLU A 273 26.11 -4.89 -9.24
N GLY A 274 25.37 -4.57 -8.17
CA GLY A 274 25.66 -3.46 -7.26
C GLY A 274 25.44 -2.06 -7.86
N LYS A 275 24.76 -1.96 -9.01
CA LYS A 275 24.40 -0.70 -9.68
C LYS A 275 23.18 -0.02 -9.06
N LEU A 276 22.31 -0.81 -8.41
CA LEU A 276 21.21 -0.36 -7.58
C LEU A 276 21.37 -0.94 -6.16
N PRO A 277 20.97 -0.21 -5.11
CA PRO A 277 20.90 -0.77 -3.77
C PRO A 277 19.89 -1.92 -3.73
N LYS A 278 20.12 -2.91 -2.86
CA LYS A 278 19.18 -4.01 -2.63
C LYS A 278 17.86 -3.46 -2.08
N MET A 279 16.76 -3.82 -2.72
CA MET A 279 15.39 -3.45 -2.34
C MET A 279 14.49 -4.66 -2.59
N GLY A 280 13.54 -4.93 -1.69
CA GLY A 280 12.53 -5.96 -1.91
C GLY A 280 11.70 -5.69 -3.16
N ILE A 281 11.55 -6.72 -3.99
CA ILE A 281 10.72 -6.74 -5.20
C ILE A 281 9.67 -7.83 -5.04
N LYS A 282 8.40 -7.46 -5.09
CA LYS A 282 7.29 -8.40 -5.24
C LYS A 282 6.71 -8.29 -6.65
N ILE A 283 6.53 -9.41 -7.35
CA ILE A 283 5.66 -9.44 -8.54
C ILE A 283 4.26 -9.74 -8.02
N VAL A 284 3.31 -8.85 -8.29
CA VAL A 284 1.93 -9.00 -7.84
C VAL A 284 0.98 -9.03 -9.02
N SER A 285 -0.14 -9.72 -8.88
CA SER A 285 -1.21 -9.71 -9.87
C SER A 285 -2.59 -9.50 -9.25
N HIS A 286 -3.43 -8.72 -9.93
CA HIS A 286 -4.82 -8.52 -9.53
C HIS A 286 -5.65 -9.78 -9.80
N ASN A 287 -6.22 -10.38 -8.74
CA ASN A 287 -7.01 -11.61 -8.81
C ASN A 287 -8.45 -11.36 -9.29
N GLN A 288 -8.60 -11.16 -10.61
CA GLN A 288 -9.83 -11.45 -11.35
C GLN A 288 -9.46 -12.03 -12.73
N SER A 289 -9.98 -13.22 -13.05
CA SER A 289 -9.85 -13.87 -14.36
C SER A 289 -10.26 -12.95 -15.53
N LEU A 290 -9.66 -13.16 -16.73
CA LEU A 290 -9.87 -12.36 -17.96
C LEU A 290 -9.79 -10.83 -17.71
N GLY A 291 -8.62 -10.38 -17.23
CA GLY A 291 -8.38 -8.99 -16.84
C GLY A 291 -7.26 -8.80 -15.81
N SER A 292 -6.66 -9.89 -15.32
CA SER A 292 -5.52 -9.87 -14.41
C SER A 292 -4.37 -9.05 -14.99
N HIS A 293 -4.02 -7.96 -14.31
CA HIS A 293 -2.81 -7.18 -14.58
C HIS A 293 -1.71 -7.60 -13.60
N THR A 294 -0.47 -7.50 -14.03
CA THR A 294 0.70 -7.87 -13.23
C THR A 294 1.72 -6.74 -13.30
N PHE A 295 2.25 -6.36 -12.15
CA PHE A 295 3.24 -5.30 -11.99
C PHE A 295 4.14 -5.62 -10.80
N LEU A 296 5.15 -4.78 -10.53
CA LEU A 296 6.00 -4.95 -9.37
C LEU A 296 5.62 -3.99 -8.25
N LEU A 297 5.76 -4.44 -7.02
CA LEU A 297 5.90 -3.58 -5.85
C LEU A 297 7.38 -3.56 -5.46
N VAL A 298 7.97 -2.37 -5.39
CA VAL A 298 9.35 -2.15 -4.94
C VAL A 298 9.35 -1.47 -3.58
N GLY A 299 10.07 -2.04 -2.63
CA GLY A 299 10.16 -1.55 -1.25
C GLY A 299 8.95 -1.91 -0.38
N HIS A 300 8.02 -2.73 -0.87
CA HIS A 300 6.89 -3.23 -0.08
C HIS A 300 7.37 -4.34 0.87
N LYS A 301 7.24 -4.12 2.18
CA LYS A 301 7.75 -5.04 3.21
C LYS A 301 6.68 -5.88 3.91
N SER A 302 5.40 -5.63 3.62
CA SER A 302 4.27 -6.32 4.24
C SER A 302 3.85 -7.55 3.42
N ASP A 303 3.23 -8.54 4.07
CA ASP A 303 2.47 -9.60 3.40
C ASP A 303 1.04 -9.16 3.05
N ASP A 304 0.56 -8.06 3.67
CA ASP A 304 -0.71 -7.43 3.34
C ASP A 304 -0.54 -6.53 2.12
N LEU A 305 -1.10 -6.95 0.97
CA LEU A 305 -1.04 -6.21 -0.29
C LEU A 305 -2.15 -5.15 -0.44
N THR A 306 -2.91 -4.85 0.63
CA THR A 306 -3.94 -3.80 0.60
C THR A 306 -3.42 -2.40 0.92
N ASP A 307 -2.22 -2.27 1.49
CA ASP A 307 -1.56 -0.99 1.78
C ASP A 307 -0.34 -0.79 0.88
N LEU A 308 -0.49 0.06 -0.15
CA LEU A 308 0.59 0.37 -1.08
C LEU A 308 1.25 1.73 -0.81
N SER A 309 0.88 2.41 0.28
CA SER A 309 1.14 3.84 0.50
C SER A 309 2.62 4.23 0.58
N ASN A 310 3.50 3.28 0.90
CA ASN A 310 4.96 3.47 1.07
C ASN A 310 5.80 2.61 0.11
N CYS A 311 5.20 2.06 -0.94
CA CYS A 311 5.92 1.30 -1.96
C CYS A 311 5.80 1.96 -3.33
N LEU A 312 6.64 1.52 -4.26
CA LEU A 312 6.56 1.96 -5.66
C LEU A 312 5.93 0.87 -6.51
N ILE A 313 4.98 1.26 -7.35
CA ILE A 313 4.41 0.43 -8.40
C ILE A 313 5.32 0.56 -9.61
N VAL A 314 5.89 -0.55 -10.08
CA VAL A 314 6.73 -0.59 -11.28
C VAL A 314 6.04 -1.35 -12.39
N ASP A 315 5.71 -0.63 -13.47
CA ASP A 315 4.88 -1.12 -14.55
C ASP A 315 5.37 -0.62 -15.93
N PRO A 316 6.20 -1.39 -16.64
CA PRO A 316 6.60 -1.09 -18.01
C PRO A 316 5.48 -1.28 -19.02
N TRP A 317 4.44 -2.05 -18.70
CA TRP A 317 3.29 -2.21 -19.58
C TRP A 317 2.54 -0.88 -19.68
N ALA A 318 2.36 -0.15 -18.58
CA ALA A 318 1.82 1.21 -18.60
C ALA A 318 2.60 2.13 -19.56
N VAL A 319 3.94 2.02 -19.60
CA VAL A 319 4.78 2.78 -20.53
C VAL A 319 4.53 2.37 -21.98
N ALA A 320 4.45 1.06 -22.27
CA ALA A 320 4.12 0.55 -23.60
C ALA A 320 2.69 0.95 -24.03
N MET A 321 1.80 1.17 -23.07
CA MET A 321 0.43 1.67 -23.25
C MET A 321 0.35 3.22 -23.33
N GLY A 322 1.49 3.92 -23.27
CA GLY A 322 1.60 5.36 -23.51
C GLY A 322 1.78 6.24 -22.26
N TYR A 323 1.89 5.66 -21.06
CA TYR A 323 2.12 6.40 -19.81
C TYR A 323 3.62 6.53 -19.48
N GLY A 324 4.36 7.28 -20.30
CA GLY A 324 5.84 7.32 -20.26
C GLY A 324 6.48 8.32 -19.29
N GLN A 325 5.71 9.17 -18.60
CA GLN A 325 6.22 10.33 -17.84
C GLN A 325 7.20 9.96 -16.71
N THR A 326 7.00 8.81 -16.08
CA THR A 326 7.84 8.31 -14.98
C THR A 326 8.65 7.07 -15.37
N TYR A 327 8.68 6.72 -16.65
CA TYR A 327 9.33 5.51 -17.18
C TYR A 327 8.90 4.22 -16.46
N GLY A 328 7.65 4.18 -16.03
CA GLY A 328 7.05 3.01 -15.41
C GLY A 328 7.22 2.95 -13.90
N ILE A 329 7.66 4.02 -13.24
CA ILE A 329 7.74 4.11 -11.77
C ILE A 329 6.61 4.99 -11.24
N PHE A 330 5.69 4.42 -10.49
CA PHE A 330 4.50 5.10 -9.99
C PHE A 330 4.41 5.00 -8.47
N THR A 331 3.78 6.00 -7.89
CA THR A 331 3.15 5.96 -6.57
C THR A 331 1.70 5.53 -6.75
N GLU A 332 1.03 5.12 -5.69
CA GLU A 332 -0.40 4.81 -5.75
C GLU A 332 -1.23 5.98 -6.33
N GLU A 333 -0.89 7.23 -5.99
CA GLU A 333 -1.66 8.41 -6.39
C GLU A 333 -1.55 8.80 -7.87
N ASN A 334 -0.52 8.34 -8.59
CA ASN A 334 -0.32 8.65 -10.01
C ASN A 334 -0.24 7.41 -10.90
N TYR A 335 -0.56 6.25 -10.36
CA TYR A 335 -0.64 5.04 -11.14
C TYR A 335 -1.86 5.13 -12.10
N PRO A 336 -1.68 4.92 -13.42
CA PRO A 336 -2.76 5.12 -14.39
C PRO A 336 -3.91 4.10 -14.26
N TYR A 337 -3.73 3.02 -13.50
CA TYR A 337 -4.70 1.95 -13.35
C TYR A 337 -5.09 1.71 -11.88
N PRO A 338 -5.72 2.69 -11.19
CA PRO A 338 -6.03 2.58 -9.77
C PRO A 338 -6.98 1.41 -9.45
N GLY A 339 -7.84 1.00 -10.38
CA GLY A 339 -8.68 -0.19 -10.20
C GLY A 339 -7.91 -1.51 -10.12
N MET A 340 -6.64 -1.52 -10.55
CA MET A 340 -5.78 -2.71 -10.58
C MET A 340 -4.87 -2.83 -9.35
N THR A 341 -4.96 -1.91 -8.37
CA THR A 341 -4.14 -1.94 -7.14
C THR A 341 -4.82 -2.65 -5.96
N THR A 342 -5.98 -3.27 -6.19
CA THR A 342 -6.75 -3.99 -5.15
C THR A 342 -6.74 -5.50 -5.41
N ASN A 343 -7.16 -6.32 -4.45
CA ASN A 343 -7.25 -7.79 -4.61
C ASN A 343 -5.97 -8.42 -5.20
N LEU A 344 -4.82 -7.94 -4.72
CA LEU A 344 -3.53 -8.36 -5.23
C LEU A 344 -3.12 -9.70 -4.62
N GLU A 345 -2.48 -10.53 -5.42
CA GLU A 345 -1.80 -11.76 -5.01
C GLU A 345 -0.32 -11.63 -5.31
N CYS A 346 0.52 -12.13 -4.40
CA CYS A 346 1.97 -12.15 -4.59
C CYS A 346 2.36 -13.38 -5.40
N CYS A 347 2.86 -13.17 -6.61
CA CYS A 347 3.34 -14.23 -7.51
C CYS A 347 4.85 -14.47 -7.39
N TYR A 348 5.59 -13.55 -6.78
CA TYR A 348 7.02 -13.68 -6.51
C TYR A 348 7.42 -12.66 -5.45
N ASP A 349 8.29 -13.05 -4.54
CA ASP A 349 8.89 -12.17 -3.54
C ASP A 349 10.39 -12.44 -3.47
N SER A 350 11.21 -11.42 -3.74
CA SER A 350 12.67 -11.55 -3.72
C SER A 350 13.26 -11.73 -2.32
N GLU A 351 12.51 -11.34 -1.28
CA GLU A 351 12.92 -11.43 0.12
C GLU A 351 12.32 -12.67 0.81
N ALA A 352 11.39 -13.37 0.15
CA ALA A 352 10.88 -14.64 0.66
C ALA A 352 12.03 -15.67 0.79
N PRO A 353 12.07 -16.45 1.89
CA PRO A 353 13.05 -17.50 2.04
C PRO A 353 12.97 -18.47 0.86
N VAL A 354 14.10 -18.78 0.23
CA VAL A 354 14.18 -19.74 -0.88
C VAL A 354 13.75 -21.11 -0.36
N VAL A 355 12.46 -21.41 -0.46
CA VAL A 355 11.95 -22.76 -0.25
C VAL A 355 12.43 -23.55 -1.45
N SER A 356 13.50 -24.32 -1.26
CA SER A 356 13.88 -25.32 -2.24
C SER A 356 12.74 -26.31 -2.32
N ILE A 357 11.91 -26.18 -3.37
CA ILE A 357 10.89 -27.16 -3.73
C ILE A 357 11.63 -28.43 -4.16
N LYS A 358 12.15 -29.19 -3.20
CA LYS A 358 12.36 -30.61 -3.40
C LYS A 358 10.96 -31.17 -3.61
N LYS A 359 10.72 -31.68 -4.83
CA LYS A 359 9.58 -32.55 -5.15
C LYS A 359 9.22 -33.37 -3.92
N ALA A 360 8.01 -33.17 -3.42
CA ALA A 360 7.42 -33.94 -2.35
C ALA A 360 7.60 -35.43 -2.67
N SER A 361 8.63 -36.01 -2.08
CA SER A 361 8.86 -37.44 -1.97
C SER A 361 9.10 -37.68 -0.49
N SER A 362 8.02 -38.11 0.17
CA SER A 362 8.05 -38.86 1.42
C SER A 362 8.98 -38.32 2.53
N ALA A 363 8.72 -37.10 3.00
CA ALA A 363 9.32 -36.60 4.25
C ALA A 363 8.42 -35.62 5.03
N SER A 364 7.10 -35.61 4.78
CA SER A 364 6.13 -34.92 5.65
C SER A 364 5.77 -35.82 6.83
N GLN A 365 6.73 -36.13 7.70
CA GLN A 365 6.38 -36.38 9.10
C GLN A 365 6.04 -35.00 9.66
N SER A 366 4.73 -34.77 9.84
CA SER A 366 4.23 -33.51 10.37
C SER A 366 4.90 -33.22 11.72
N LEU A 367 5.41 -32.01 11.90
CA LEU A 367 5.94 -31.52 13.17
C LEU A 367 4.91 -31.71 14.30
N SER A 368 3.61 -31.67 13.95
CA SER A 368 2.49 -32.00 14.83
C SER A 368 2.46 -33.46 15.27
N GLN A 369 2.85 -34.44 14.43
CA GLN A 369 3.06 -35.84 14.85
C GLN A 369 4.31 -36.02 15.71
N GLU A 370 5.41 -35.32 15.43
CA GLU A 370 6.59 -35.35 16.30
C GLU A 370 6.32 -34.72 17.67
N LEU A 371 5.68 -33.54 17.73
CA LEU A 371 5.28 -32.89 18.97
C LEU A 371 4.23 -33.69 19.74
N SER A 372 3.21 -34.23 19.07
CA SER A 372 2.21 -35.09 19.71
C SER A 372 2.85 -36.35 20.29
N SER A 373 3.85 -36.93 19.60
CA SER A 373 4.59 -38.09 20.10
C SER A 373 5.53 -37.75 21.27
N ALA A 374 6.07 -36.53 21.33
CA ALA A 374 6.92 -36.05 22.43
C ALA A 374 6.08 -35.67 23.67
N LEU A 375 4.90 -35.08 23.47
CA LEU A 375 3.97 -34.70 24.54
C LEU A 375 3.21 -35.90 25.12
N ALA A 376 2.88 -36.92 24.31
CA ALA A 376 2.20 -38.14 24.74
C ALA A 376 3.12 -39.15 25.46
N ARG A 377 4.45 -39.04 25.32
CA ARG A 377 5.45 -39.91 25.97
C ARG A 377 5.59 -39.75 27.49
N GLY A 378 4.61 -39.13 28.16
CA GLY A 378 4.57 -38.89 29.60
C GLY A 378 4.04 -40.03 30.47
N PHE A 379 3.63 -41.18 29.91
CA PHE A 379 3.13 -42.32 30.68
C PHE A 379 3.72 -43.65 30.18
N PHE A 380 4.49 -44.30 31.06
CA PHE A 380 5.11 -45.64 31.00
C PHE A 380 6.55 -45.78 30.45
N SER A 381 7.46 -46.06 31.41
CA SER A 381 8.63 -46.97 31.36
C SER A 381 9.93 -46.59 30.59
N GLY A 382 11.01 -46.37 31.35
CA GLY A 382 12.31 -47.01 31.06
C GLY A 382 13.49 -46.12 30.63
N SER A 383 14.24 -45.62 31.62
CA SER A 383 15.69 -45.33 31.59
C SER A 383 16.36 -44.79 30.30
N ARG A 384 16.53 -43.47 30.21
CA ARG A 384 17.79 -42.84 29.79
C ARG A 384 17.81 -41.37 30.22
N ALA A 385 18.87 -40.97 30.91
CA ALA A 385 19.09 -39.60 31.35
C ALA A 385 19.44 -38.71 30.13
N GLN A 386 18.42 -38.10 29.53
CA GLN A 386 18.53 -36.79 28.89
C GLN A 386 17.66 -35.86 29.73
N SER A 387 18.22 -34.73 30.14
CA SER A 387 17.47 -33.67 30.81
C SER A 387 16.53 -33.01 29.79
N GLU A 388 15.42 -33.67 29.47
CA GLU A 388 14.29 -33.02 28.82
C GLU A 388 13.71 -32.01 29.82
N GLU A 389 13.77 -30.73 29.49
CA GLU A 389 13.06 -29.69 30.24
C GLU A 389 11.56 -30.05 30.26
N LYS A 390 11.07 -30.48 31.43
CA LYS A 390 9.66 -30.81 31.61
C LYS A 390 8.81 -29.54 31.46
N LEU A 391 8.20 -29.36 30.29
CA LEU A 391 7.20 -28.32 30.04
C LEU A 391 6.02 -28.46 31.02
N SER A 392 5.66 -27.35 31.66
CA SER A 392 4.49 -27.25 32.54
C SER A 392 3.18 -27.42 31.76
N LYS A 393 2.09 -27.78 32.45
CA LYS A 393 0.77 -27.93 31.83
C LYS A 393 0.31 -26.66 31.08
N PRO A 394 0.48 -25.43 31.63
CA PRO A 394 0.21 -24.20 30.88
C PRO A 394 1.06 -24.06 29.61
N GLN A 395 2.37 -24.34 29.68
CA GLN A 395 3.24 -24.26 28.50
C GLN A 395 2.79 -25.22 27.40
N ARG A 396 2.40 -26.46 27.74
CA ARG A 396 1.91 -27.44 26.74
C ARG A 396 0.65 -26.97 26.02
N ILE A 397 -0.34 -26.49 26.79
CA ILE A 397 -1.61 -25.97 26.23
C ILE A 397 -1.34 -24.82 25.26
N VAL A 398 -0.44 -23.91 25.65
CA VAL A 398 -0.10 -22.74 24.84
C VAL A 398 0.68 -23.14 23.59
N ILE A 399 1.66 -24.03 23.71
CA ILE A 399 2.42 -24.53 22.56
C ILE A 399 1.50 -25.24 21.56
N GLU A 400 0.54 -26.06 22.02
CA GLU A 400 -0.45 -26.69 21.15
C GLU A 400 -1.30 -25.65 20.42
N PHE A 401 -1.82 -24.63 21.13
CA PHE A 401 -2.60 -23.56 20.52
C PHE A 401 -1.80 -22.73 19.52
N LEU A 402 -0.56 -22.37 19.85
CA LEU A 402 0.33 -21.64 18.95
C LEU A 402 0.72 -22.49 17.73
N THR A 403 0.82 -23.81 17.87
CA THR A 403 1.07 -24.72 16.75
C THR A 403 -0.13 -24.77 15.81
N ASP A 404 -1.36 -24.89 16.35
CA ASP A 404 -2.59 -24.81 15.55
C ASP A 404 -2.69 -23.45 14.81
N LEU A 405 -2.31 -22.34 15.46
CA LEU A 405 -2.26 -21.02 14.84
C LEU A 405 -1.17 -20.90 13.78
N MET A 406 0.02 -21.48 14.02
CA MET A 406 1.12 -21.54 13.05
C MET A 406 0.70 -22.31 11.80
N ASP A 407 0.07 -23.47 11.98
CA ASP A 407 -0.43 -24.30 10.87
C ASP A 407 -1.55 -23.59 10.11
N TYR A 408 -2.43 -22.84 10.80
CA TYR A 408 -3.45 -22.02 10.16
C TYR A 408 -2.85 -20.86 9.35
N ALA A 409 -1.84 -20.18 9.89
CA ALA A 409 -1.14 -19.12 9.19
C ALA A 409 -0.45 -19.61 7.91
N ASP A 410 0.12 -20.82 7.95
CA ASP A 410 0.81 -21.45 6.81
C ASP A 410 -0.18 -21.93 5.74
N ASN A 411 -1.20 -22.68 6.15
CA ASN A 411 -2.06 -23.43 5.23
C ASN A 411 -3.30 -22.64 4.76
N SER A 412 -3.81 -21.72 5.56
CA SER A 412 -5.07 -21.02 5.29
C SER A 412 -4.86 -19.54 4.99
N LEU A 413 -3.96 -18.86 5.72
CA LEU A 413 -3.67 -17.44 5.48
C LEU A 413 -2.51 -17.22 4.50
N HIS A 414 -1.69 -18.25 4.25
CA HIS A 414 -0.43 -18.14 3.51
C HIS A 414 0.45 -16.95 3.98
N ASN A 415 0.45 -16.68 5.29
CA ASN A 415 1.14 -15.54 5.88
C ASN A 415 2.37 -16.01 6.67
N GLN A 416 3.54 -15.89 6.03
CA GLN A 416 4.82 -16.35 6.57
C GLN A 416 5.22 -15.57 7.83
N THR A 417 4.92 -14.27 7.89
CA THR A 417 5.24 -13.45 9.07
C THR A 417 4.46 -13.88 10.31
N LYS A 418 3.16 -14.17 10.18
CA LYS A 418 2.30 -14.69 11.27
C LYS A 418 2.74 -16.09 11.71
N LYS A 419 3.14 -16.94 10.76
CA LYS A 419 3.71 -18.27 11.04
C LYS A 419 5.02 -18.16 11.83
N GLU A 420 5.92 -17.28 11.41
CA GLU A 420 7.19 -17.05 12.11
C GLU A 420 6.98 -16.48 13.50
N LEU A 421 6.09 -15.51 13.68
CA LEU A 421 5.74 -15.01 15.01
C LEU A 421 5.23 -16.13 15.92
N ALA A 422 4.31 -16.99 15.43
CA ALA A 422 3.80 -18.10 16.21
C ALA A 422 4.92 -19.06 16.65
N LYS A 423 5.89 -19.33 15.76
CA LYS A 423 7.09 -20.12 16.07
C LYS A 423 7.98 -19.45 17.11
N THR A 424 8.28 -18.16 16.95
CA THR A 424 9.11 -17.40 17.91
C THR A 424 8.45 -17.35 19.29
N LEU A 425 7.13 -17.20 19.35
CA LEU A 425 6.37 -17.27 20.60
C LEU A 425 6.41 -18.67 21.22
N ILE A 426 6.36 -19.75 20.44
CA ILE A 426 6.54 -21.12 20.94
C ILE A 426 7.90 -21.26 21.62
N ASP A 427 8.97 -20.80 20.96
CA ASP A 427 10.33 -20.94 21.49
C ASP A 427 10.54 -20.07 22.73
N SER A 428 10.00 -18.85 22.75
CA SER A 428 9.99 -17.96 23.93
C SER A 428 9.22 -18.55 25.12
N VAL A 429 8.12 -19.28 24.87
CA VAL A 429 7.36 -19.98 25.92
C VAL A 429 8.13 -21.17 26.47
N LYS A 430 8.89 -21.90 25.63
CA LYS A 430 9.76 -23.01 26.06
C LYS A 430 10.90 -22.50 26.94
N SER A 431 11.57 -21.42 26.53
CA SER A 431 12.68 -20.80 27.27
C SER A 431 12.24 -19.99 28.50
N LYS A 432 10.92 -19.82 28.71
CA LYS A 432 10.30 -19.01 29.78
C LYS A 432 10.65 -17.51 29.69
N GLU A 433 11.02 -17.04 28.50
CA GLU A 433 11.16 -15.60 28.20
C GLU A 433 9.80 -14.89 28.24
N ILE A 434 8.73 -15.60 27.90
CA ILE A 434 7.36 -15.08 27.94
C ILE A 434 6.42 -16.00 28.72
N GLU A 435 5.54 -15.39 29.51
CA GLU A 435 4.47 -16.11 30.19
C GLU A 435 3.46 -16.69 29.18
N PRO A 436 2.98 -17.93 29.37
CA PRO A 436 2.15 -18.60 28.37
C PRO A 436 0.85 -17.85 28.05
N GLY A 437 0.24 -17.18 29.04
CA GLY A 437 -0.97 -16.37 28.82
C GLY A 437 -0.74 -15.18 27.89
N THR A 438 0.39 -14.49 28.05
CA THR A 438 0.79 -13.37 27.19
C THR A 438 1.04 -13.83 25.76
N ALA A 439 1.70 -14.98 25.57
CA ALA A 439 1.95 -15.53 24.25
C ALA A 439 0.66 -15.87 23.49
N ILE A 440 -0.34 -16.48 24.16
CA ILE A 440 -1.66 -16.73 23.56
C ILE A 440 -2.33 -15.43 23.10
N GLN A 441 -2.25 -14.38 23.93
CA GLN A 441 -2.88 -13.10 23.64
C GLN A 441 -2.21 -12.37 22.47
N LEU A 442 -0.87 -12.28 22.47
CA LEU A 442 -0.09 -11.67 21.39
C LEU A 442 -0.35 -12.41 20.07
N ALA A 443 -0.27 -13.74 20.06
CA ALA A 443 -0.53 -14.53 18.86
C ALA A 443 -1.96 -14.32 18.34
N THR A 444 -2.94 -14.24 19.22
CA THR A 444 -4.34 -14.02 18.83
C THR A 444 -4.58 -12.64 18.23
N LEU A 445 -4.00 -11.61 18.84
CA LEU A 445 -4.08 -10.25 18.34
C LEU A 445 -3.35 -10.13 16.99
N ALA A 446 -2.15 -10.70 16.88
CA ALA A 446 -1.39 -10.71 15.64
C ALA A 446 -2.07 -11.51 14.52
N MET A 447 -2.75 -12.63 14.82
CA MET A 447 -3.52 -13.37 13.82
C MET A 447 -4.68 -12.53 13.27
N HIS A 448 -5.34 -11.74 14.12
CA HIS A 448 -6.38 -10.80 13.70
C HIS A 448 -5.83 -9.45 13.24
N ALA A 449 -4.51 -9.24 13.25
CA ALA A 449 -3.97 -8.00 12.75
C ALA A 449 -4.21 -7.88 11.24
N ARG A 450 -4.58 -6.67 10.81
CA ARG A 450 -4.71 -6.37 9.38
C ARG A 450 -3.33 -6.44 8.73
N ALA A 451 -2.35 -5.75 9.30
CA ALA A 451 -0.96 -5.76 8.83
C ALA A 451 -0.01 -6.24 9.94
N ILE A 452 1.02 -6.99 9.57
CA ILE A 452 2.14 -7.38 10.45
C ILE A 452 3.45 -7.28 9.68
N GLU A 453 4.46 -6.74 10.33
CA GLU A 453 5.80 -6.51 9.78
C GLU A 453 6.84 -7.16 10.71
N LYS A 454 7.94 -7.63 10.12
CA LYS A 454 9.11 -8.12 10.83
C LYS A 454 10.33 -7.27 10.46
N ASP A 455 11.01 -6.74 11.47
CA ASP A 455 12.26 -6.00 11.35
C ASP A 455 13.29 -6.64 12.29
N GLY A 456 14.16 -7.49 11.73
CA GLY A 456 15.06 -8.35 12.52
C GLY A 456 14.27 -9.30 13.44
N GLU A 457 14.52 -9.22 14.74
CA GLU A 457 13.83 -10.03 15.78
C GLU A 457 12.59 -9.33 16.36
N ARG A 458 12.15 -8.22 15.76
CA ARG A 458 10.99 -7.45 16.21
C ARG A 458 9.83 -7.61 15.23
N TYR A 459 8.66 -7.88 15.78
CA TYR A 459 7.38 -7.94 15.10
C TYR A 459 6.55 -6.74 15.51
N LYS A 460 5.89 -6.09 14.56
CA LYS A 460 4.92 -5.02 14.80
C LYS A 460 3.68 -5.28 13.98
N TRP A 461 2.51 -5.03 14.54
CA TRP A 461 1.26 -5.19 13.81
C TRP A 461 0.30 -4.03 14.03
N ARG A 462 -0.65 -3.84 13.12
CA ARG A 462 -1.61 -2.73 13.18
C ARG A 462 -2.97 -3.12 12.62
N GLY A 463 -3.99 -2.48 13.18
CA GLY A 463 -5.39 -2.67 12.81
C GLY A 463 -5.90 -4.07 13.17
N THR A 464 -7.22 -4.23 13.16
CA THR A 464 -7.88 -5.51 13.41
C THR A 464 -8.78 -5.87 12.24
N ALA A 465 -8.68 -7.10 11.76
CA ALA A 465 -9.56 -7.69 10.76
C ALA A 465 -10.35 -8.84 11.38
N SER A 466 -11.63 -8.97 11.01
CA SER A 466 -12.42 -10.15 11.35
C SER A 466 -12.01 -11.33 10.47
N ILE A 467 -11.87 -12.52 11.06
CA ILE A 467 -11.62 -13.75 10.33
C ILE A 467 -12.94 -14.55 10.25
N PRO A 468 -13.65 -14.56 9.11
CA PRO A 468 -14.90 -15.30 8.94
C PRO A 468 -14.65 -16.76 8.54
N ASP A 469 -13.77 -17.46 9.26
CA ASP A 469 -13.35 -18.84 8.95
C ASP A 469 -13.67 -19.78 10.11
N GLU A 470 -14.49 -20.80 9.85
CA GLU A 470 -14.88 -21.80 10.85
C GLU A 470 -13.70 -22.65 11.35
N SER A 471 -12.70 -22.90 10.50
CA SER A 471 -11.51 -23.67 10.86
C SER A 471 -10.65 -22.91 11.88
N PHE A 472 -10.61 -21.58 11.77
CA PHE A 472 -9.98 -20.70 12.76
C PHE A 472 -10.75 -20.67 14.08
N VAL A 473 -12.08 -20.57 14.03
CA VAL A 473 -12.95 -20.65 15.23
C VAL A 473 -12.76 -21.97 15.97
N ALA A 474 -12.53 -23.07 15.25
CA ALA A 474 -12.29 -24.37 15.85
C ALA A 474 -11.04 -24.39 16.75
N ILE A 475 -9.98 -23.63 16.41
CA ILE A 475 -8.74 -23.56 17.19
C ILE A 475 -8.99 -23.05 18.62
N PHE A 476 -9.87 -22.05 18.77
CA PHE A 476 -10.23 -21.49 20.09
C PHE A 476 -10.98 -22.49 20.99
N ASN A 477 -11.59 -23.52 20.40
CA ASN A 477 -12.36 -24.53 21.12
C ASN A 477 -11.56 -25.83 21.38
N LYS A 478 -10.27 -25.87 21.02
CA LYS A 478 -9.36 -27.00 21.30
C LYS A 478 -8.63 -26.82 22.65
N SER A 479 -7.31 -26.90 22.65
CA SER A 479 -6.43 -26.94 23.84
C SER A 479 -6.56 -25.69 24.72
N ALA A 480 -6.73 -24.50 24.13
CA ALA A 480 -6.82 -23.23 24.86
C ALA A 480 -8.24 -22.79 25.24
N ALA A 481 -9.28 -23.62 25.04
CA ALA A 481 -10.67 -23.23 25.31
C ALA A 481 -10.89 -22.77 26.77
N GLY A 482 -10.30 -23.50 27.73
CA GLY A 482 -10.39 -23.14 29.16
C GLY A 482 -9.71 -21.80 29.49
N TYR A 483 -8.62 -21.46 28.79
CA TYR A 483 -7.95 -20.18 28.95
C TYR A 483 -8.86 -19.03 28.49
N TRP A 484 -9.42 -19.14 27.29
CA TRP A 484 -10.27 -18.10 26.72
C TRP A 484 -11.59 -17.92 27.47
N LYS A 485 -12.23 -19.01 27.91
CA LYS A 485 -13.43 -18.92 28.77
C LYS A 485 -13.14 -18.16 30.07
N LYS A 486 -12.00 -18.44 30.71
CA LYS A 486 -11.55 -17.69 31.89
C LYS A 486 -11.25 -16.23 31.56
N TYR A 487 -10.59 -15.95 30.44
CA TYR A 487 -10.33 -14.58 29.98
C TYR A 487 -11.63 -13.80 29.79
N VAL A 488 -12.63 -14.37 29.09
CA VAL A 488 -13.93 -13.75 28.85
C VAL A 488 -14.63 -13.42 30.17
N SER A 489 -14.71 -14.39 31.09
CA SER A 489 -15.35 -14.20 32.40
C SER A 489 -14.73 -13.08 33.24
N LYS A 490 -13.42 -12.84 33.06
CA LYS A 490 -12.67 -11.84 33.84
C LYS A 490 -12.69 -10.46 33.19
N ASN A 491 -12.65 -10.38 31.86
CA ASN A 491 -12.33 -9.15 31.13
C ASN A 491 -13.45 -8.64 30.21
N ILE A 492 -14.53 -9.41 30.00
CA ILE A 492 -15.61 -9.04 29.08
C ILE A 492 -16.97 -9.10 29.79
N SER A 493 -17.53 -7.93 30.05
CA SER A 493 -18.83 -7.76 30.72
C SER A 493 -20.01 -8.21 29.85
N GLY A 494 -21.05 -8.76 30.47
CA GLY A 494 -22.31 -9.07 29.79
C GLY A 494 -22.28 -10.32 28.89
N VAL A 495 -21.24 -11.14 29.02
CA VAL A 495 -21.20 -12.49 28.43
C VAL A 495 -21.52 -13.47 29.57
N GLY A 496 -22.61 -14.22 29.44
CA GLY A 496 -22.99 -15.27 30.41
C GLY A 496 -22.04 -16.46 30.39
N ASP A 497 -22.46 -17.60 30.94
CA ASP A 497 -21.67 -18.83 30.86
C ASP A 497 -21.39 -19.20 29.39
N VAL A 498 -20.10 -19.33 29.06
CA VAL A 498 -19.64 -19.57 27.69
C VAL A 498 -19.47 -21.07 27.45
N ASP A 499 -20.43 -21.67 26.76
CA ASP A 499 -20.37 -23.08 26.35
C ASP A 499 -19.39 -23.29 25.19
N LYS A 500 -19.37 -22.40 24.21
CA LYS A 500 -18.48 -22.42 23.03
C LYS A 500 -17.97 -21.02 22.70
N ILE A 501 -16.76 -20.93 22.17
CA ILE A 501 -16.19 -19.69 21.65
C ILE A 501 -16.51 -19.58 20.17
N ASP A 502 -17.43 -18.70 19.80
CA ASP A 502 -17.85 -18.46 18.42
C ASP A 502 -17.20 -17.20 17.83
N SER A 503 -17.40 -16.95 16.53
CA SER A 503 -16.80 -15.79 15.83
C SER A 503 -17.19 -14.43 16.48
N PRO A 504 -18.46 -14.18 16.86
CA PRO A 504 -18.82 -12.98 17.62
C PRO A 504 -18.04 -12.82 18.95
N LEU A 505 -17.85 -13.90 19.71
CA LEU A 505 -17.11 -13.84 20.96
C LEU A 505 -15.60 -13.66 20.74
N ILE A 506 -15.02 -14.27 19.71
CA ILE A 506 -13.63 -14.03 19.31
C ILE A 506 -13.43 -12.56 18.96
N ASN A 507 -14.33 -11.95 18.19
CA ASN A 507 -14.25 -10.53 17.87
C ASN A 507 -14.30 -9.63 19.13
N LYS A 508 -15.07 -10.01 20.16
CA LYS A 508 -15.05 -9.31 21.46
C LYS A 508 -13.73 -9.50 22.21
N ILE A 509 -13.17 -10.72 22.20
CA ILE A 509 -11.85 -11.01 22.76
C ILE A 509 -10.81 -10.13 22.08
N VAL A 510 -10.75 -10.12 20.75
CA VAL A 510 -9.78 -9.34 19.97
C VAL A 510 -9.90 -7.84 20.27
N LYS A 511 -11.10 -7.27 20.29
CA LYS A 511 -11.30 -5.86 20.68
C LYS A 511 -10.82 -5.55 22.10
N SER A 512 -11.00 -6.50 23.02
CA SER A 512 -10.46 -6.37 24.37
C SER A 512 -8.93 -6.46 24.40
N LEU A 513 -8.31 -7.31 23.58
CA LEU A 513 -6.84 -7.40 23.51
C LEU A 513 -6.23 -6.17 22.84
N ASP A 514 -6.83 -5.71 21.74
CA ASP A 514 -6.41 -4.54 20.94
C ASP A 514 -6.31 -3.25 21.76
N THR A 515 -7.05 -3.16 22.87
CA THR A 515 -7.01 -2.00 23.78
C THR A 515 -6.02 -2.16 24.93
N ASN A 516 -5.59 -3.37 25.25
CA ASN A 516 -4.88 -3.67 26.51
C ASN A 516 -3.48 -4.27 26.31
N ILE A 517 -3.07 -4.56 25.08
CA ILE A 517 -1.82 -5.25 24.77
C ILE A 517 -1.08 -4.46 23.71
N GLU A 518 0.24 -4.39 23.85
CA GLU A 518 1.10 -3.75 22.86
C GLU A 518 1.07 -4.51 21.53
N HIS A 519 1.05 -3.75 20.42
CA HIS A 519 1.06 -4.32 19.07
C HIS A 519 2.45 -4.60 18.55
N GLU A 520 3.33 -5.07 19.44
CA GLU A 520 4.68 -5.45 19.10
C GLU A 520 5.20 -6.58 19.98
N PHE A 521 6.18 -7.30 19.45
CA PHE A 521 6.90 -8.33 20.17
C PHE A 521 8.35 -8.34 19.69
N SER A 522 9.31 -8.39 20.61
CA SER A 522 10.73 -8.55 20.29
C SER A 522 11.35 -9.61 21.17
N GLN A 523 12.12 -10.51 20.57
CA GLN A 523 12.91 -11.46 21.35
C GLN A 523 14.14 -10.74 21.91
N GLU A 524 14.18 -10.51 23.23
CA GLU A 524 15.38 -9.95 23.86
C GLU A 524 16.49 -11.02 23.83
N ASN A 525 17.54 -10.79 23.03
CA ASN A 525 18.73 -11.63 23.03
C ASN A 525 19.36 -11.67 24.43
N THR A 526 19.13 -12.76 25.17
CA THR A 526 19.89 -13.11 26.37
C THR A 526 21.24 -13.72 25.97
N LEU A 527 22.10 -12.89 25.37
CA LEU A 527 23.54 -13.16 25.24
C LEU A 527 24.41 -12.06 25.88
N GLY A 528 23.83 -11.22 26.73
CA GLY A 528 24.54 -10.11 27.39
C GLY A 528 24.30 -9.94 28.90
N LYS A 529 23.65 -10.89 29.59
CA LYS A 529 23.43 -10.79 31.05
C LYS A 529 23.70 -12.12 31.77
N THR A 530 24.95 -12.56 31.73
CA THR A 530 25.54 -13.39 32.79
C THR A 530 27.02 -13.05 32.88
N LEU A 531 27.38 -12.35 33.97
CA LEU A 531 28.71 -12.09 34.55
C LEU A 531 29.86 -11.63 33.63
#